data_AF-A0A3A8E2H6-F1
#
_entry.id   AF-A0A3A8E2H6-F1
#
_cell.length_a   1.000
_cell.length_b   1.000
_cell.length_c   1.000
_cell.angle_alpha   90.00
_cell.angle_beta   90.00
_cell.angle_gamma   90.00
#
_symmetry.space_group_name_H-M   'P 1'
#
loop_
_entity.id
_entity.type
_entity.pdbx_description
1 polymer ?
#
loop_
_entity_poly.entity_id
_entity_poly.type
_entity_poly.pdbx_seq_one_letter_code
_entity_poly.pdbx_strand_id
1 'polypeptide(L)'
;LNTGIQLQLICLSTDDQIPLKQFIASQAAIDIVTDRSELTRISGIVTQAEIGASDGALTIYRLTVEDPTALCKHRRNSRVFMNKTVIEVIQILFKEWQAHSPLFAASLSLDLSG
;
A
#
# COMPACT_ATOMS: atom_id res chain seq x y z
N LEU A 1 11.63 -9.11 9.99
CA LEU A 1 10.90 -8.00 10.66
C LEU A 1 10.95 -6.65 9.92
N ASN A 2 11.71 -6.48 8.81
CA ASN A 2 11.84 -5.17 8.13
C ASN A 2 11.46 -5.18 6.64
N THR A 3 10.65 -6.14 6.18
CA THR A 3 10.35 -6.35 4.75
C THR A 3 9.02 -5.73 4.30
N GLY A 4 8.34 -4.99 5.18
CA GLY A 4 7.00 -4.50 4.91
C GLY A 4 5.96 -5.61 4.88
N ILE A 5 4.71 -5.24 4.59
CA ILE A 5 3.62 -6.19 4.36
C ILE A 5 3.47 -6.34 2.84
N GLN A 6 3.33 -7.59 2.38
CA GLN A 6 2.94 -7.90 1.01
C GLN A 6 1.84 -8.96 1.06
N LEU A 7 0.69 -8.62 0.48
CA LEU A 7 -0.48 -9.48 0.39
C LEU A 7 -0.83 -9.69 -1.08
N GLN A 8 -1.24 -10.91 -1.40
CA GLN A 8 -1.86 -11.22 -2.68
C GLN A 8 -3.33 -11.53 -2.42
N LEU A 9 -4.21 -10.69 -2.96
CA LEU A 9 -5.66 -10.86 -2.87
C LEU A 9 -6.16 -11.49 -4.17
N ILE A 10 -6.96 -12.54 -4.05
CA ILE A 10 -7.69 -13.14 -5.16
C ILE A 10 -9.15 -12.77 -4.96
N CYS A 11 -9.65 -11.89 -5.81
CA CYS A 11 -11.00 -11.38 -5.80
C CYS A 11 -11.80 -11.99 -6.95
N LEU A 12 -13.09 -12.23 -6.71
CA LEU A 12 -14.03 -12.68 -7.75
C LEU A 12 -15.06 -11.58 -7.98
N SER A 13 -15.37 -11.31 -9.24
CA SER A 13 -16.40 -10.35 -9.63
C SER A 13 -17.25 -10.91 -10.76
N THR A 14 -18.53 -10.58 -10.79
CA THR A 14 -19.42 -10.83 -11.92
C THR A 14 -19.22 -9.84 -13.07
N ASP A 15 -18.46 -8.78 -12.84
CA ASP A 15 -18.07 -7.80 -13.86
C ASP A 15 -16.65 -8.11 -14.38
N ASP A 16 -16.56 -8.44 -15.66
CA ASP A 16 -15.33 -8.78 -16.37
C ASP A 16 -14.67 -7.59 -17.09
N GLN A 17 -15.27 -6.39 -17.03
CA GLN A 17 -14.79 -5.18 -17.71
C GLN A 17 -14.19 -4.16 -16.75
N ILE A 18 -13.88 -4.55 -15.51
CA ILE A 18 -13.34 -3.63 -14.52
C ILE A 18 -11.94 -3.14 -14.94
N PRO A 19 -11.74 -1.83 -15.19
CA PRO A 19 -10.44 -1.34 -15.67
C PRO A 19 -9.35 -1.47 -14.61
N LEU A 20 -8.30 -2.27 -14.86
CA LEU A 20 -7.25 -2.55 -13.87
C LEU A 20 -6.57 -1.30 -13.29
N LYS A 21 -6.48 -0.22 -14.08
CA LYS A 21 -5.91 1.07 -13.65
C LYS A 21 -6.65 1.70 -12.48
N GLN A 22 -7.92 1.38 -12.26
CA GLN A 22 -8.68 1.92 -11.12
C GLN A 22 -8.18 1.37 -9.78
N PHE A 23 -7.56 0.19 -9.81
CA PHE A 23 -7.04 -0.45 -8.60
C PHE A 23 -5.66 0.10 -8.24
N ILE A 24 -4.84 0.43 -9.24
CA ILE A 24 -3.46 0.87 -9.00
C ILE A 24 -3.42 2.15 -8.18
N ALA A 25 -2.57 2.15 -7.14
CA ALA A 25 -2.39 3.29 -6.24
C ALA A 25 -3.65 3.66 -5.44
N SER A 26 -4.56 2.71 -5.23
CA SER A 26 -5.72 2.84 -4.35
C SER A 26 -5.43 2.20 -2.99
N GLN A 27 -6.01 2.77 -1.92
CA GLN A 27 -5.95 2.17 -0.59
C GLN A 27 -6.86 0.94 -0.51
N ALA A 28 -6.39 -0.11 0.13
CA ALA A 28 -7.15 -1.32 0.43
C ALA A 28 -7.15 -1.55 1.95
N ALA A 29 -8.31 -1.92 2.49
CA ALA A 29 -8.47 -2.36 3.87
C ALA A 29 -9.12 -3.75 3.86
N ILE A 30 -8.49 -4.67 4.57
CA ILE A 30 -8.94 -6.05 4.74
C ILE A 30 -9.37 -6.20 6.20
N ASP A 31 -10.66 -6.42 6.41
CA ASP A 31 -11.23 -6.65 7.73
C ASP A 31 -11.39 -8.14 7.99
N ILE A 32 -10.78 -8.61 9.07
CA ILE A 32 -10.76 -10.02 9.48
C ILE A 32 -11.54 -10.11 10.79
N VAL A 33 -12.61 -10.90 10.79
CA VAL A 33 -13.37 -11.22 12.01
C VAL A 33 -12.63 -12.32 12.77
N THR A 34 -12.27 -12.05 14.02
CA THR A 34 -11.60 -13.03 14.90
C THR A 34 -12.61 -14.00 15.52
N ASP A 35 -12.10 -15.04 16.19
CA ASP A 35 -12.88 -15.99 16.99
C ASP A 35 -13.69 -15.32 18.12
N ARG A 36 -13.31 -14.10 18.51
CA ARG A 36 -14.00 -13.26 19.50
C ARG A 36 -15.04 -12.32 18.89
N SER A 37 -15.33 -12.43 17.59
CA SER A 37 -16.15 -11.47 16.83
C SER A 37 -15.59 -10.04 16.81
N GLU A 38 -14.27 -9.89 17.00
CA GLU A 38 -13.60 -8.58 16.89
C GLU A 38 -13.05 -8.39 15.48
N LEU A 39 -12.98 -7.13 15.02
CA LEU A 39 -12.39 -6.81 13.72
C LEU A 39 -10.90 -6.50 13.86
N THR A 40 -10.07 -7.27 13.18
CA THR A 40 -8.67 -6.94 12.93
C THR A 40 -8.52 -6.43 11.51
N ARG A 41 -8.00 -5.22 11.34
CA ARG A 41 -7.82 -4.59 10.03
C ARG A 41 -6.36 -4.65 9.58
N ILE A 42 -6.16 -5.03 8.33
CA ILE A 42 -4.89 -4.86 7.61
C ILE A 42 -5.11 -3.87 6.49
N SER A 43 -4.29 -2.83 6.43
CA SER A 43 -4.38 -1.78 5.41
C SER A 43 -3.12 -1.73 4.55
N GLY A 44 -3.26 -1.35 3.29
CA GLY A 44 -2.15 -1.15 2.37
C GLY A 44 -2.58 -0.42 1.10
N ILE A 45 -1.68 -0.38 0.13
CA ILE A 45 -1.90 0.21 -1.20
C ILE A 45 -1.79 -0.90 -2.24
N VAL A 46 -2.70 -0.90 -3.20
CA VAL A 46 -2.61 -1.79 -4.35
C VAL A 46 -1.49 -1.31 -5.29
N THR A 47 -0.43 -2.09 -5.41
CA THR A 47 0.73 -1.78 -6.27
C THR A 47 0.66 -2.48 -7.62
N GLN A 48 -0.08 -3.59 -7.70
CA GLN A 48 -0.29 -4.33 -8.94
C GLN A 48 -1.73 -4.87 -9.01
N ALA A 49 -2.26 -4.99 -10.22
CA ALA A 49 -3.56 -5.57 -10.49
C ALA A 49 -3.50 -6.37 -11.79
N GLU A 50 -4.08 -7.58 -11.77
CA GLU A 50 -4.14 -8.50 -12.89
C GLU A 50 -5.55 -9.07 -13.04
N ILE A 51 -5.98 -9.30 -14.28
CA ILE A 51 -7.18 -10.07 -14.59
C ILE A 51 -6.78 -11.52 -14.89
N GLY A 52 -7.54 -12.47 -14.37
CA GLY A 52 -7.30 -13.91 -14.48
C GLY A 52 -8.31 -14.61 -15.38
N ALA A 53 -8.51 -15.90 -15.11
CA ALA A 53 -9.53 -16.68 -15.80
C ALA A 53 -10.95 -16.19 -15.47
N SER A 54 -11.86 -16.40 -16.41
CA SER A 54 -13.29 -16.18 -16.26
C SER A 54 -14.03 -17.43 -16.73
N ASP A 55 -15.08 -17.83 -16.01
CA ASP A 55 -15.99 -18.90 -16.41
C ASP A 55 -17.25 -18.37 -17.13
N GLY A 56 -17.30 -17.06 -17.40
CA GLY A 56 -18.44 -16.36 -18.00
C GLY A 56 -19.48 -15.87 -16.99
N ALA A 57 -19.42 -16.31 -15.72
CA ALA A 57 -20.24 -15.79 -14.63
C ALA A 57 -19.41 -15.03 -13.59
N LEU A 58 -18.19 -15.49 -13.33
CA LEU A 58 -17.22 -14.89 -12.42
C LEU A 58 -15.86 -14.77 -13.09
N THR A 59 -15.23 -13.62 -12.87
CA THR A 59 -13.90 -13.28 -13.34
C THR A 59 -12.98 -13.06 -12.15
N ILE A 60 -11.77 -13.64 -12.22
CA ILE A 60 -10.75 -13.50 -11.18
C ILE A 60 -9.99 -12.20 -11.39
N TYR A 61 -9.83 -11.42 -10.31
CA TYR A 61 -8.91 -10.28 -10.23
C TYR A 61 -7.88 -10.56 -9.14
N ARG A 62 -6.59 -10.46 -9.48
CA ARG A 62 -5.50 -10.57 -8.50
C ARG A 62 -4.96 -9.18 -8.19
N LEU A 63 -4.93 -8.81 -6.92
CA LEU A 63 -4.40 -7.53 -6.46
C LEU A 63 -3.21 -7.78 -5.54
N THR A 64 -2.08 -7.15 -5.83
CA THR A 64 -0.93 -7.11 -4.92
C THR A 64 -1.08 -5.87 -4.05
N VAL A 65 -1.19 -6.07 -2.73
CA VAL A 65 -1.29 -4.99 -1.75
C VAL A 65 0.00 -4.95 -0.94
N GLU A 66 0.67 -3.81 -0.93
CA GLU A 66 1.88 -3.58 -0.15
C GLU A 66 1.67 -2.42 0.83
N ASP A 67 2.54 -2.31 1.83
CA ASP A 67 2.55 -1.12 2.69
C ASP A 67 3.00 0.14 1.91
N PRO A 68 2.66 1.35 2.39
CA PRO A 68 2.94 2.58 1.65
C PRO A 68 4.42 2.86 1.38
N THR A 69 5.34 2.25 2.11
CA THR A 69 6.78 2.39 1.84
C THR A 69 7.19 1.73 0.52
N ALA A 70 6.36 0.87 -0.07
CA ALA A 70 6.57 0.34 -1.41
C ALA A 70 6.70 1.46 -2.47
N LEU A 71 6.00 2.59 -2.29
CA LEU A 71 6.15 3.77 -3.16
C LEU A 71 7.58 4.30 -3.16
N CYS A 72 8.30 4.19 -2.04
CA CYS A 72 9.68 4.64 -1.90
C CYS A 72 10.64 3.85 -2.80
N LYS A 73 10.31 2.60 -3.17
CA LYS A 73 11.11 1.77 -4.07
C LYS A 73 11.23 2.38 -5.48
N HIS A 74 10.28 3.23 -5.88
CA HIS A 74 10.23 3.84 -7.21
C HIS A 74 11.01 5.15 -7.34
N ARG A 75 11.65 5.64 -6.26
CA ARG A 75 12.45 6.88 -6.31
C ARG A 75 13.86 6.65 -5.77
N ARG A 76 14.86 7.13 -6.50
CA ARG A 76 16.28 7.11 -6.09
C ARG A 76 16.86 8.51 -6.21
N ASN A 77 17.48 9.00 -5.13
CA ASN A 77 18.15 10.31 -5.09
C ASN A 77 19.53 10.18 -4.43
N SER A 78 20.46 11.09 -4.75
CA SER A 78 21.72 11.28 -4.01
C SER A 78 21.69 12.61 -3.30
N ARG A 79 21.91 12.62 -1.98
CA ARG A 79 21.81 13.81 -1.12
C ARG A 79 22.80 13.72 0.04
N VAL A 80 23.37 14.86 0.42
CA VAL A 80 24.22 15.00 1.61
C VAL A 80 23.44 15.76 2.67
N PHE A 81 23.35 15.21 3.88
CA PHE A 81 22.70 15.84 5.03
C PHE A 81 23.77 16.24 6.05
N MET A 82 24.04 17.55 6.16
CA MET A 82 25.05 18.08 7.09
C MET A 82 24.40 18.49 8.41
N ASN A 83 25.05 18.21 9.53
CA ASN A 83 24.58 18.59 10.87
C ASN A 83 23.13 18.14 11.16
N LYS A 84 22.85 16.87 10.83
CA LYS A 84 21.54 16.22 10.93
C LYS A 84 21.70 14.84 11.56
N THR A 85 20.88 14.53 12.53
CA THR A 85 20.74 13.18 13.11
C THR A 85 19.99 12.27 12.15
N VAL A 86 20.11 10.95 12.35
CA VAL A 86 19.37 9.95 11.56
C VAL A 86 17.86 10.20 11.63
N ILE A 87 17.33 10.52 12.81
CA ILE A 87 15.90 10.78 13.01
C ILE A 87 15.46 12.01 12.18
N GLU A 88 16.23 13.10 12.20
CA GLU A 88 15.92 14.29 11.39
C GLU A 88 15.95 13.98 9.89
N VAL A 89 16.90 13.16 9.42
CA VAL A 89 16.96 12.75 8.00
C VAL A 89 15.72 11.97 7.60
N ILE A 90 15.29 11.00 8.42
CA ILE A 90 14.06 10.22 8.16
C ILE A 90 12.83 11.13 8.15
N GLN A 91 12.71 12.07 9.09
CA GLN A 91 11.60 13.02 9.11
C GLN A 91 11.57 13.91 7.87
N ILE A 92 12.73 14.37 7.38
CA ILE A 92 12.81 15.17 6.15
C ILE A 92 12.30 14.34 4.96
N LEU A 93 12.81 13.12 4.79
CA LEU A 93 12.38 12.24 3.70
C LEU A 93 10.88 11.93 3.78
N PHE A 94 10.37 11.66 4.98
CA PHE A 94 8.96 11.36 5.20
C PHE A 94 8.05 12.53 4.82
N LYS A 95 8.36 13.74 5.30
CA LYS A 95 7.61 14.96 4.97
C LYS A 95 7.62 15.26 3.47
N GLU A 96 8.75 15.05 2.81
CA GLU A 96 8.83 15.20 1.35
C GLU A 96 7.90 14.23 0.64
N TRP A 97 7.85 12.97 1.06
CA TRP A 97 6.92 11.98 0.49
C TRP A 97 5.46 12.37 0.71
N GLN A 98 5.10 12.84 1.92
CA GLN A 98 3.76 13.36 2.19
C GLN A 98 3.39 14.54 1.29
N ALA A 99 4.35 15.45 1.02
CA ALA A 99 4.11 16.61 0.16
C ALA A 99 3.96 16.24 -1.33
N HIS A 100 4.68 15.22 -1.81
CA HIS A 100 4.68 14.83 -3.22
C HIS A 100 3.59 13.80 -3.57
N SER A 101 3.10 13.04 -2.59
CA SER A 101 2.11 11.99 -2.81
C SER A 101 0.98 12.09 -1.79
N PRO A 102 -0.21 12.57 -2.23
CA PRO A 102 -1.41 12.58 -1.40
C PRO A 102 -1.77 11.18 -0.87
N LEU A 103 -1.52 10.16 -1.70
CA LEU A 103 -1.73 8.77 -1.32
C LEU A 103 -0.81 8.34 -0.17
N PHE A 104 0.49 8.67 -0.24
CA PHE A 104 1.41 8.37 0.85
C PHE A 104 1.02 9.09 2.14
N ALA A 105 0.66 10.38 2.03
CA ALA A 105 0.23 11.19 3.17
C ALA A 105 -1.02 10.63 3.87
N ALA A 106 -1.97 10.09 3.11
CA ALA A 106 -3.19 9.49 3.65
C ALA A 106 -2.99 8.06 4.21
N SER A 107 -1.92 7.37 3.80
CA SER A 107 -1.76 5.93 4.09
C SER A 107 -0.78 5.63 5.22
N LEU A 108 0.14 6.54 5.54
CA LEU A 108 1.18 6.32 6.54
C LEU A 108 1.40 7.56 7.39
N SER A 109 1.41 7.37 8.71
CA SER A 109 1.86 8.35 9.70
C SER A 109 3.17 7.91 10.32
N LEU A 110 4.02 8.88 10.64
CA LEU A 110 5.26 8.64 11.37
C LEU A 110 5.02 8.97 12.85
N ASP A 111 5.09 7.95 13.70
CA ASP A 111 5.07 8.15 15.14
C ASP A 111 6.48 8.43 15.67
N LEU A 112 6.60 9.47 16.49
CA LEU A 112 7.85 9.94 17.08
C LEU A 112 7.79 9.89 18.62
N SER A 113 6.71 9.36 19.20
CA SER A 113 6.40 9.42 20.62
C SER A 113 7.08 8.35 21.49
N GLY A 114 8.25 7.86 21.06
CA GLY A 114 9.05 6.75 21.63
C GLY A 114 8.90 6.49 23.13
#